data_AF-A0A2M8JVL3-F1
#
_entry.id   AF-A0A2M8JVL3-F1
#
_cell.length_a   1.000
_cell.length_b   1.000
_cell.length_c   1.000
_cell.angle_alpha   90.00
_cell.angle_beta   90.00
_cell.angle_gamma   90.00
#
_symmetry.space_group_name_H-M   'P 1'
#
loop_
_entity.id
_entity.type
_entity.pdbx_description
1 polymer ?
#
loop_
_entity_poly.entity_id
_entity_poly.type
_entity_poly.pdbx_seq_one_letter_code
_entity_poly.pdbx_strand_id
1 'polypeptide(L)'
;MFIKQLYTGCISEAAYYIESNGIAAVIDPLRDIESYLALANERNARIQYIFETHFHADFVSGHLDLAAVTGATIIYGPNTVTKYPVHIAKDLEIFKLGKISIQVLHTPGHTLESSCYLLKDEEGNNKAIFTGDTLFVGDVGRPDLSQKSNELTMNDLAGMLYESLQQKIMPLEDDVVVYPAHGAGSSCGKSLGAETFSTIGLQKSSNYALQAESKETFIKAVTEGLNTPPAYFPINASINKEGYSSLDSILEKAMQALSIKDFKERLADNPIILDTRHPDRFMQGFVPGAINIGLNGRFAEWAGSLLPFTQPIVLVTEVGSEKESIIRLSRVGLDNVVGHLSGGFEAWQNAGETIDLIIDVEADELAMDLPFDENLVIVDVRRETEYANEHVKEAINIPLDQLTDPGSMANLDDHHNIYIHCASGYRSVIAASLIKRQGIHNIRNVVGGIEAIKGLPDKFEFEKEAAVLN
;
A
#
# COMPACT_ATOMS: atom_id res chain seq x y z
N MET A 1 31.11 0.12 7.21
CA MET A 1 29.67 0.36 7.33
C MET A 1 29.05 0.32 5.95
N PHE A 2 27.98 -0.47 5.76
CA PHE A 2 27.20 -0.57 4.53
C PHE A 2 25.73 -0.36 4.87
N ILE A 3 25.03 0.42 4.05
CA ILE A 3 23.60 0.67 4.16
C ILE A 3 23.02 0.48 2.76
N LYS A 4 21.95 -0.31 2.66
CA LYS A 4 21.19 -0.51 1.43
C LYS A 4 19.71 -0.31 1.73
N GLN A 5 19.10 0.65 1.04
CA GLN A 5 17.64 0.79 0.98
C GLN A 5 17.09 -0.20 -0.05
N LEU A 6 16.02 -0.90 0.33
CA LEU A 6 15.22 -1.78 -0.50
C LEU A 6 13.82 -1.17 -0.60
N TYR A 7 13.51 -0.55 -1.73
CA TYR A 7 12.27 0.21 -1.90
C TYR A 7 11.25 -0.58 -2.74
N THR A 8 10.02 -0.69 -2.24
CA THR A 8 8.93 -1.41 -2.92
C THR A 8 7.85 -0.44 -3.39
N GLY A 9 7.91 -0.09 -4.68
CA GLY A 9 7.07 0.97 -5.24
C GLY A 9 5.56 0.72 -5.22
N CYS A 10 5.09 -0.53 -5.15
CA CYS A 10 3.64 -0.81 -5.15
C CYS A 10 2.92 -0.45 -3.83
N ILE A 11 3.67 -0.27 -2.74
CA ILE A 11 3.19 0.18 -1.41
C ILE A 11 3.99 1.38 -0.90
N SER A 12 4.93 1.90 -1.69
CA SER A 12 5.80 3.04 -1.35
C SER A 12 6.62 2.85 -0.06
N GLU A 13 6.99 1.61 0.26
CA GLU A 13 7.70 1.20 1.49
C GLU A 13 9.22 1.09 1.26
N ALA A 14 9.99 1.36 2.32
CA ALA A 14 11.44 1.30 2.36
C ALA A 14 11.94 0.46 3.55
N ALA A 15 12.46 -0.72 3.25
CA ALA A 15 13.23 -1.53 4.19
C ALA A 15 14.72 -1.20 4.10
N TYR A 16 15.46 -1.43 5.19
CA TYR A 16 16.89 -1.11 5.24
C TYR A 16 17.74 -2.29 5.69
N TYR A 17 18.75 -2.62 4.91
CA TYR A 17 19.79 -3.56 5.29
C TYR A 17 21.06 -2.79 5.70
N ILE A 18 21.54 -3.02 6.92
CA ILE A 18 22.71 -2.35 7.50
C ILE A 18 23.74 -3.41 7.89
N GLU A 19 25.00 -3.23 7.54
CA GLU A 19 26.05 -4.19 7.87
C GLU A 19 27.36 -3.50 8.29
N SER A 20 28.04 -4.11 9.26
CA SER A 20 29.39 -3.78 9.64
C SER A 20 30.12 -5.01 10.18
N ASN A 21 31.30 -5.29 9.61
CA ASN A 21 32.20 -6.34 10.06
C ASN A 21 31.54 -7.73 10.24
N GLY A 22 30.73 -8.13 9.25
CA GLY A 22 30.09 -9.45 9.21
C GLY A 22 28.84 -9.57 10.08
N ILE A 23 28.36 -8.48 10.68
CA ILE A 23 27.11 -8.44 11.45
C ILE A 23 26.15 -7.48 10.77
N ALA A 24 24.92 -7.94 10.54
CA ALA A 24 23.89 -7.18 9.85
C ALA A 24 22.61 -7.00 10.69
N ALA A 25 21.88 -5.94 10.37
CA ALA A 25 20.54 -5.69 10.85
C ALA A 25 19.62 -5.36 9.67
N VAL A 26 18.36 -5.73 9.78
CA VAL A 26 17.31 -5.31 8.86
C VAL A 26 16.32 -4.44 9.63
N ILE A 27 15.89 -3.34 9.04
CA ILE A 27 14.84 -2.47 9.59
C ILE A 27 13.62 -2.57 8.69
N ASP A 28 12.46 -2.80 9.31
CA ASP A 28 11.14 -2.92 8.68
C ASP A 28 11.11 -3.89 7.49
N PRO A 29 11.52 -5.16 7.64
CA PRO A 29 11.53 -6.09 6.53
C PRO A 29 10.13 -6.33 5.95
N LEU A 30 9.99 -6.24 4.63
CA LEU A 30 8.85 -6.78 3.91
C LEU A 30 8.67 -8.29 4.08
N ARG A 31 7.47 -8.75 3.75
CA ARG A 31 7.03 -10.15 3.83
C ARG A 31 7.97 -11.14 3.13
N ASP A 32 8.43 -10.80 1.94
CA ASP A 32 9.39 -11.60 1.19
C ASP A 32 10.83 -11.28 1.62
N ILE A 33 11.48 -12.26 2.25
CA ILE A 33 12.75 -12.05 2.97
C ILE A 33 14.01 -12.34 2.15
N GLU A 34 13.85 -12.88 0.93
CA GLU A 34 14.94 -13.40 0.10
C GLU A 34 16.00 -12.33 -0.22
N SER A 35 15.58 -11.10 -0.48
CA SER A 35 16.48 -9.99 -0.78
C SER A 35 17.45 -9.70 0.37
N TYR A 36 17.00 -9.85 1.63
CA TYR A 36 17.86 -9.65 2.80
C TYR A 36 18.85 -10.79 2.99
N LEU A 37 18.39 -12.04 2.77
CA LEU A 37 19.24 -13.22 2.85
C LEU A 37 20.33 -13.21 1.77
N ALA A 38 19.98 -12.79 0.55
CA ALA A 38 20.92 -12.63 -0.55
C ALA A 38 22.01 -11.59 -0.22
N LEU A 39 21.62 -10.43 0.31
CA LEU A 39 22.57 -9.40 0.76
C LEU A 39 23.47 -9.90 1.89
N ALA A 40 22.93 -10.65 2.85
CA ALA A 40 23.71 -11.24 3.94
C ALA A 40 24.75 -12.23 3.40
N ASN A 41 24.36 -13.11 2.47
CA ASN A 41 25.26 -14.06 1.85
C ASN A 41 26.36 -13.39 1.01
N GLU A 42 26.00 -12.42 0.15
CA GLU A 42 26.96 -11.65 -0.66
C GLU A 42 28.03 -10.99 0.22
N ARG A 43 27.63 -10.50 1.40
CA ARG A 43 28.51 -9.79 2.33
C ARG A 43 29.16 -10.68 3.36
N ASN A 44 28.92 -12.00 3.32
CA ASN A 44 29.36 -12.96 4.33
C ASN A 44 29.04 -12.47 5.76
N ALA A 45 27.81 -11.98 5.94
CA ALA A 45 27.33 -11.38 7.17
C ALA A 45 26.20 -12.19 7.78
N ARG A 46 26.08 -12.15 9.10
CA ARG A 46 24.97 -12.74 9.84
C ARG A 46 24.00 -11.65 10.25
N ILE A 47 22.74 -11.79 9.85
CA ILE A 47 21.65 -10.93 10.36
C ILE A 47 21.44 -11.27 11.84
N GLN A 48 21.69 -10.29 12.70
CA GLN A 48 21.60 -10.44 14.15
C GLN A 48 20.36 -9.76 14.74
N TYR A 49 19.92 -8.67 14.12
CA TYR A 49 18.80 -7.87 14.59
C TYR A 49 17.82 -7.61 13.46
N ILE A 50 16.54 -7.65 13.82
CA ILE A 50 15.44 -7.17 12.99
C ILE A 50 14.78 -6.07 13.81
N PHE A 51 14.88 -4.83 13.35
CA PHE A 51 14.26 -3.69 14.02
C PHE A 51 12.95 -3.37 13.33
N GLU A 52 11.89 -3.28 14.11
CA GLU A 52 10.60 -2.80 13.66
C GLU A 52 10.39 -1.41 14.24
N THR A 53 10.16 -0.41 13.39
CA THR A 53 9.93 0.97 13.86
C THR A 53 8.60 1.10 14.55
N HIS A 54 7.58 0.38 14.09
CA HIS A 54 6.22 0.37 14.63
C HIS A 54 5.44 -0.86 14.10
N PHE A 55 4.20 -1.05 14.58
CA PHE A 55 3.28 -1.99 13.91
C PHE A 55 2.77 -1.39 12.60
N HIS A 56 3.38 -1.80 11.49
CA HIS A 56 2.96 -1.39 10.15
C HIS A 56 1.48 -1.71 9.90
N ALA A 57 0.76 -0.76 9.30
CA ALA A 57 -0.66 -0.88 9.01
C ALA A 57 -0.92 -1.13 7.52
N ASP A 58 -0.01 -0.79 6.64
CA ASP A 58 -0.17 -0.86 5.19
C ASP A 58 0.42 -2.15 4.59
N PHE A 59 1.27 -2.86 5.34
CA PHE A 59 1.79 -4.18 4.95
C PHE A 59 1.96 -5.12 6.14
N VAL A 60 2.12 -6.41 5.85
CA VAL A 60 2.52 -7.42 6.81
C VAL A 60 4.03 -7.58 6.73
N SER A 61 4.73 -7.25 7.81
CA SER A 61 6.18 -7.35 7.87
C SER A 61 6.62 -8.82 7.79
N GLY A 62 7.86 -9.06 7.34
CA GLY A 62 8.52 -10.36 7.29
C GLY A 62 9.39 -10.67 8.52
N HIS A 63 9.27 -9.89 9.60
CA HIS A 63 10.09 -10.06 10.82
C HIS A 63 10.09 -11.50 11.39
N LEU A 64 8.95 -12.19 11.42
CA LEU A 64 8.87 -13.56 11.94
C LEU A 64 9.56 -14.56 11.01
N ASP A 65 9.32 -14.45 9.69
CA ASP A 65 9.94 -15.35 8.71
C ASP A 65 11.46 -15.15 8.69
N LEU A 66 11.92 -13.89 8.71
CA LEU A 66 13.35 -13.59 8.73
C LEU A 66 14.00 -14.05 10.05
N ALA A 67 13.34 -13.85 11.19
CA ALA A 67 13.84 -14.33 12.48
C ALA A 67 13.91 -15.85 12.54
N ALA A 68 12.90 -16.56 12.02
CA ALA A 68 12.86 -18.02 11.99
C ALA A 68 14.03 -18.61 11.19
N VAL A 69 14.37 -18.01 10.05
CA VAL A 69 15.47 -18.49 9.18
C VAL A 69 16.85 -18.11 9.73
N THR A 70 17.00 -16.92 10.31
CA THR A 70 18.33 -16.38 10.69
C THR A 70 18.67 -16.55 12.17
N GLY A 71 17.68 -16.77 13.03
CA GLY A 71 17.82 -16.67 14.48
C GLY A 71 18.03 -15.24 14.99
N ALA A 72 17.79 -14.22 14.15
CA ALA A 72 17.91 -12.82 14.55
C ALA A 72 16.89 -12.44 15.63
N THR A 73 17.26 -11.50 16.51
CA THR A 73 16.35 -10.99 17.53
C THR A 73 15.48 -9.89 16.94
N ILE A 74 14.17 -10.02 17.09
CA ILE A 74 13.20 -8.99 16.72
C ILE A 74 13.14 -7.94 17.84
N ILE A 75 13.37 -6.69 17.47
CA ILE A 75 13.43 -5.53 18.35
C ILE A 75 12.26 -4.61 18.03
N TYR A 76 11.49 -4.27 19.06
CA TYR A 76 10.48 -3.22 19.01
C TYR A 76 10.76 -2.17 20.09
N GLY A 77 10.15 -1.00 19.95
CA GLY A 77 10.22 0.09 20.91
C GLY A 77 9.49 -0.16 22.24
N PRO A 78 9.52 0.82 23.16
CA PRO A 78 8.73 0.78 24.39
C PRO A 78 7.23 0.63 24.13
N ASN A 79 6.51 0.08 25.12
CA ASN A 79 5.05 -0.13 25.12
C ASN A 79 4.51 -1.17 24.12
N THR A 80 5.38 -1.86 23.37
CA THR A 80 4.99 -2.95 22.48
C THR A 80 4.39 -4.13 23.25
N VAL A 81 3.30 -4.68 22.71
CA VAL A 81 2.67 -5.91 23.20
C VAL A 81 2.38 -6.82 22.01
N THR A 82 2.98 -8.00 21.98
CA THR A 82 2.85 -9.00 20.90
C THR A 82 2.40 -10.36 21.45
N LYS A 83 1.90 -11.23 20.57
CA LYS A 83 1.62 -12.65 20.91
C LYS A 83 2.83 -13.58 20.71
N TYR A 84 3.94 -13.05 20.21
CA TYR A 84 5.18 -13.77 19.91
C TYR A 84 6.36 -13.07 20.63
N PRO A 85 7.48 -13.78 20.88
CA PRO A 85 8.60 -13.22 21.62
C PRO A 85 9.31 -12.11 20.84
N VAL A 86 9.55 -10.98 21.50
CA VAL A 86 10.33 -9.85 21.00
C VAL A 86 11.20 -9.28 22.13
N HIS A 87 12.26 -8.57 21.78
CA HIS A 87 12.95 -7.70 22.71
C HIS A 87 12.29 -6.32 22.69
N ILE A 88 11.68 -5.94 23.82
CA ILE A 88 11.09 -4.62 24.02
C ILE A 88 12.23 -3.69 24.46
N ALA A 89 12.75 -2.91 23.53
CA ALA A 89 13.84 -1.99 23.78
C ALA A 89 13.40 -0.82 24.67
N LYS A 90 14.33 -0.32 25.47
CA LYS A 90 14.15 0.94 26.20
C LYS A 90 14.56 2.12 25.32
N ASP A 91 13.97 3.28 25.58
CA ASP A 91 14.50 4.54 25.03
C ASP A 91 15.99 4.67 25.37
N LEU A 92 16.78 5.10 24.39
CA LEU A 92 18.24 5.24 24.42
C LEU A 92 19.04 3.93 24.52
N GLU A 93 18.41 2.75 24.47
CA GLU A 93 19.10 1.47 24.43
C GLU A 93 20.00 1.35 23.19
N ILE A 94 21.19 0.77 23.35
CA ILE A 94 22.21 0.69 22.30
C ILE A 94 22.47 -0.76 21.92
N PHE A 95 22.34 -1.06 20.62
CA PHE A 95 22.62 -2.34 20.01
C PHE A 95 23.94 -2.26 19.23
N LYS A 96 24.88 -3.16 19.51
CA LYS A 96 26.17 -3.23 18.80
C LYS A 96 26.03 -4.02 17.51
N LEU A 97 26.48 -3.44 16.40
CA LEU A 97 26.46 -4.04 15.08
C LEU A 97 27.86 -4.03 14.49
N GLY A 98 28.63 -5.10 14.71
CA GLY A 98 30.04 -5.13 14.36
C GLY A 98 30.80 -3.97 15.02
N LYS A 99 31.29 -3.03 14.22
CA LYS A 99 32.01 -1.85 14.70
C LYS A 99 31.14 -0.61 14.93
N ILE A 100 29.90 -0.62 14.44
CA ILE A 100 28.96 0.50 14.58
C ILE A 100 27.90 0.18 15.64
N SER A 101 26.98 1.11 15.90
CA SER A 101 25.87 0.85 16.81
C SER A 101 24.58 1.54 16.40
N ILE A 102 23.46 0.98 16.82
CA ILE A 102 22.13 1.56 16.66
C ILE A 102 21.59 1.91 18.04
N GLN A 103 21.17 3.16 18.23
CA GLN A 103 20.51 3.63 19.45
C GLN A 103 19.02 3.80 19.19
N VAL A 104 18.18 3.27 20.09
CA VAL A 104 16.72 3.43 20.01
C VAL A 104 16.33 4.81 20.53
N LEU A 105 15.47 5.50 19.80
CA LEU A 105 14.80 6.73 20.24
C LEU A 105 13.30 6.45 20.23
N HIS A 106 12.66 6.43 21.40
CA HIS A 106 11.20 6.28 21.46
C HIS A 106 10.53 7.56 20.97
N THR A 107 9.73 7.44 19.93
CA THR A 107 9.13 8.56 19.20
C THR A 107 7.64 8.32 18.96
N PRO A 108 6.82 8.24 20.02
CA PRO A 108 5.38 8.05 19.88
C PRO A 108 4.75 9.21 19.11
N GLY A 109 3.72 8.89 18.32
CA GLY A 109 2.99 9.88 17.54
C GLY A 109 2.16 9.24 16.45
N HIS A 110 2.83 8.63 15.47
CA HIS A 110 2.17 7.80 14.47
C HIS A 110 1.49 6.58 15.11
N THR A 111 2.27 5.84 15.91
CA THR A 111 1.78 4.85 16.87
C THR A 111 2.42 5.07 18.25
N LEU A 112 1.96 4.33 19.26
CA LEU A 112 2.44 4.50 20.64
C LEU A 112 3.81 3.86 20.88
N GLU A 113 4.11 2.79 20.15
CA GLU A 113 5.40 2.09 20.20
C GLU A 113 6.42 2.60 19.18
N SER A 114 6.01 3.52 18.30
CA SER A 114 6.85 4.13 17.26
C SER A 114 8.21 4.52 17.81
N SER A 115 9.26 4.04 17.15
CA SER A 115 10.65 4.29 17.53
C SER A 115 11.52 4.53 16.30
N CYS A 116 12.39 5.53 16.42
CA CYS A 116 13.44 5.78 15.45
C CYS A 116 14.73 5.04 15.87
N TYR A 117 15.54 4.67 14.88
CA TYR A 117 16.81 3.98 15.10
C TYR A 117 17.98 4.85 14.62
N LEU A 118 18.75 5.38 15.57
CA LEU A 118 19.89 6.28 15.32
C LEU A 118 21.17 5.48 15.14
N LEU A 119 21.71 5.47 13.92
CA LEU A 119 22.95 4.82 13.56
C LEU A 119 24.16 5.69 13.92
N LYS A 120 25.09 5.12 14.67
CA LYS A 120 26.35 5.75 15.08
C LYS A 120 27.55 5.01 14.49
N ASP A 121 28.54 5.76 14.01
CA ASP A 121 29.79 5.21 13.47
C ASP A 121 30.69 4.59 14.57
N GLU A 122 31.91 4.20 14.20
CA GLU A 122 32.88 3.56 15.10
C GLU A 122 33.35 4.52 16.20
N GLU A 123 33.37 5.82 15.89
CA GLU A 123 33.76 6.91 16.78
C GLU A 123 32.59 7.41 17.66
N GLY A 124 31.36 6.95 17.39
CA GLY A 124 30.15 7.31 18.13
C GLY A 124 29.41 8.54 17.61
N ASN A 125 29.77 9.07 16.44
CA ASN A 125 29.06 10.16 15.79
C ASN A 125 27.78 9.65 15.13
N ASN A 126 26.72 10.45 15.18
CA ASN A 126 25.47 10.17 14.47
C ASN A 126 25.70 10.25 12.96
N LYS A 127 25.23 9.25 12.20
CA LYS A 127 25.38 9.21 10.74
C LYS A 127 24.07 9.17 10.00
N ALA A 128 23.13 8.38 10.51
CA ALA A 128 21.82 8.24 9.91
C ALA A 128 20.79 7.95 10.99
N ILE A 129 19.54 8.28 10.70
CA ILE A 129 18.40 7.92 11.53
C ILE A 129 17.33 7.29 10.64
N PHE A 130 16.90 6.09 11.04
CA PHE A 130 15.78 5.41 10.42
C PHE A 130 14.52 5.83 11.17
N THR A 131 13.68 6.63 10.53
CA THR A 131 12.61 7.38 11.19
C THR A 131 11.28 6.66 11.19
N GLY A 132 11.19 5.50 10.54
CA GLY A 132 9.91 4.82 10.31
C GLY A 132 8.89 5.80 9.74
N ASP A 133 7.72 5.84 10.36
CA ASP A 133 6.64 6.78 10.04
C ASP A 133 6.57 7.96 11.02
N THR A 134 7.64 8.24 11.78
CA THR A 134 7.70 9.45 12.62
C THR A 134 7.98 10.70 11.78
N LEU A 135 8.92 10.62 10.85
CA LEU A 135 9.35 11.72 9.98
C LEU A 135 9.58 11.20 8.56
N PHE A 136 8.93 11.81 7.58
CA PHE A 136 9.13 11.56 6.15
C PHE A 136 9.95 12.67 5.50
N VAL A 137 10.27 12.50 4.22
CA VAL A 137 10.79 13.60 3.40
C VAL A 137 9.66 14.58 3.09
N GLY A 138 9.69 15.75 3.74
CA GLY A 138 8.73 16.83 3.53
C GLY A 138 7.42 16.70 4.31
N ASP A 139 7.24 15.64 5.09
CA ASP A 139 6.01 15.35 5.84
C ASP A 139 6.30 14.56 7.14
N VAL A 140 5.27 14.19 7.89
CA VAL A 140 5.31 13.37 9.11
C VAL A 140 4.21 12.29 9.07
N GLY A 141 4.30 11.30 9.96
CA GLY A 141 3.27 10.28 10.10
C GLY A 141 1.91 10.84 10.50
N ARG A 142 0.85 10.27 9.93
CA ARG A 142 -0.52 10.56 10.35
C ARG A 142 -0.77 10.11 11.81
N PRO A 143 -1.43 10.91 12.66
CA PRO A 143 -1.64 10.62 14.08
C PRO A 143 -3.03 10.03 14.41
N ASP A 144 -3.65 9.27 13.49
CA ASP A 144 -5.03 8.80 13.62
C ASP A 144 -5.21 7.28 13.54
N LEU A 145 -4.13 6.50 13.35
CA LEU A 145 -4.21 5.04 13.24
C LEU A 145 -4.37 4.31 14.58
N SER A 146 -3.98 4.93 15.69
CA SER A 146 -3.91 4.30 17.02
C SER A 146 -5.07 4.65 17.96
N GLN A 147 -6.18 5.20 17.45
CA GLN A 147 -7.32 5.69 18.24
C GLN A 147 -8.22 4.60 18.86
N LYS A 148 -7.79 3.33 18.89
CA LYS A 148 -8.66 2.17 19.17
C LYS A 148 -9.18 2.08 20.63
N SER A 149 -8.78 2.97 21.52
CA SER A 149 -9.41 3.17 22.83
C SER A 149 -9.92 4.61 22.92
N ASN A 150 -11.15 4.81 23.43
CA ASN A 150 -11.76 6.12 23.69
C ASN A 150 -10.96 7.04 24.65
N GLU A 151 -9.72 6.68 24.97
CA GLU A 151 -8.79 7.39 25.85
C GLU A 151 -7.79 8.26 25.08
N LEU A 152 -7.51 7.97 23.80
CA LEU A 152 -6.54 8.71 22.99
C LEU A 152 -7.19 9.27 21.72
N THR A 153 -7.13 10.58 21.58
CA THR A 153 -7.61 11.30 20.41
C THR A 153 -6.51 11.50 19.36
N MET A 154 -6.90 11.86 18.14
CA MET A 154 -5.97 12.31 17.09
C MET A 154 -5.03 13.42 17.58
N ASN A 155 -5.57 14.37 18.35
CA ASN A 155 -4.82 15.51 18.85
C ASN A 155 -3.79 15.11 19.91
N ASP A 156 -4.10 14.08 20.71
CA ASP A 156 -3.15 13.53 21.69
C ASP A 156 -1.95 12.90 20.98
N LEU A 157 -2.21 12.07 19.97
CA LEU A 157 -1.18 11.45 19.13
C LEU A 157 -0.36 12.49 18.36
N ALA A 158 -1.00 13.50 17.77
CA ALA A 158 -0.31 14.62 17.13
C ALA A 158 0.55 15.40 18.13
N GLY A 159 0.07 15.56 19.37
CA GLY A 159 0.81 16.19 20.44
C GLY A 159 2.05 15.39 20.87
N MET A 160 1.94 14.07 20.93
CA MET A 160 3.09 13.18 21.19
C MET A 160 4.09 13.25 20.04
N LEU A 161 3.62 13.27 18.79
CA LEU A 161 4.46 13.39 17.61
C LEU A 161 5.29 14.68 17.64
N TYR A 162 4.66 15.81 17.98
CA TYR A 162 5.35 17.09 18.17
C TYR A 162 6.48 16.97 19.21
N GLU A 163 6.20 16.38 20.37
CA GLU A 163 7.21 16.20 21.43
C GLU A 163 8.36 15.30 20.99
N SER A 164 8.06 14.18 20.31
CA SER A 164 9.04 13.27 19.72
C SER A 164 9.96 14.01 18.75
N LEU A 165 9.40 14.78 17.82
CA LEU A 165 10.18 15.55 16.85
C LEU A 165 11.06 16.60 17.54
N GLN A 166 10.50 17.41 18.45
CA GLN A 166 11.24 18.49 19.10
C GLN A 166 12.33 18.00 20.06
N GLN A 167 12.09 16.91 20.78
CA GLN A 167 13.00 16.43 21.83
C GLN A 167 14.03 15.42 21.34
N LYS A 168 13.72 14.65 20.28
CA LYS A 168 14.58 13.54 19.82
C LYS A 168 15.19 13.77 18.45
N ILE A 169 14.47 14.43 17.54
CA ILE A 169 14.87 14.57 16.14
C ILE A 169 15.52 15.92 15.86
N MET A 170 14.88 17.02 16.26
CA MET A 170 15.38 18.38 16.09
C MET A 170 16.76 18.65 16.73
N PRO A 171 17.15 18.01 17.85
CA PRO A 171 18.48 18.20 18.43
C PRO A 171 19.62 17.52 17.66
N LEU A 172 19.33 16.63 16.70
CA LEU A 172 20.35 15.94 15.92
C LEU A 172 21.08 16.91 14.98
N GLU A 173 22.30 16.54 14.60
CA GLU A 173 23.16 17.28 13.70
C GLU A 173 22.57 17.34 12.28
N ASP A 174 22.77 18.47 11.59
CA ASP A 174 22.12 18.73 10.31
C ASP A 174 22.54 17.78 9.19
N ASP A 175 23.74 17.19 9.28
CA ASP A 175 24.30 16.24 8.32
C ASP A 175 23.85 14.79 8.55
N VAL A 176 23.10 14.50 9.62
CA VAL A 176 22.51 13.18 9.83
C VAL A 176 21.50 12.87 8.73
N VAL A 177 21.71 11.75 8.05
CA VAL A 177 20.83 11.29 6.95
C VAL A 177 19.52 10.73 7.52
N VAL A 178 18.39 11.12 6.94
CA VAL A 178 17.05 10.65 7.32
C VAL A 178 16.59 9.57 6.35
N TYR A 179 16.21 8.42 6.90
CA TYR A 179 15.69 7.25 6.18
C TYR A 179 14.29 6.88 6.71
N PRO A 180 13.21 7.35 6.07
CA PRO A 180 11.84 7.02 6.47
C PRO A 180 11.42 5.62 6.03
N ALA A 181 10.35 5.06 6.60
CA ALA A 181 9.79 3.78 6.12
C ALA A 181 8.91 3.95 4.87
N HIS A 182 8.44 5.15 4.56
CA HIS A 182 7.61 5.39 3.37
C HIS A 182 8.04 6.59 2.53
N GLY A 183 7.65 6.58 1.24
CA GLY A 183 7.89 7.66 0.28
C GLY A 183 6.63 8.06 -0.50
N ALA A 184 6.82 8.85 -1.56
CA ALA A 184 5.74 9.39 -2.39
C ALA A 184 4.67 8.33 -2.75
N GLY A 185 3.41 8.69 -2.52
CA GLY A 185 2.26 7.84 -2.79
C GLY A 185 1.77 6.99 -1.61
N SER A 186 2.50 6.87 -0.50
CA SER A 186 1.98 6.15 0.68
C SER A 186 0.77 6.85 1.29
N SER A 187 -0.17 6.07 1.84
CA SER A 187 -1.34 6.55 2.60
C SER A 187 -1.03 6.76 4.10
N CYS A 188 0.22 6.55 4.52
CA CYS A 188 0.69 6.76 5.90
C CYS A 188 1.08 8.23 6.20
N GLY A 189 1.19 9.08 5.18
CA GLY A 189 1.28 10.53 5.35
C GLY A 189 0.44 11.29 4.32
N LYS A 190 0.45 12.62 4.40
CA LYS A 190 -0.44 13.50 3.65
C LYS A 190 0.11 13.84 2.26
N SER A 191 1.39 14.20 2.20
CA SER A 191 2.08 14.73 1.01
C SER A 191 3.57 14.39 1.04
N LEU A 192 3.91 13.10 0.98
CA LEU A 192 5.31 12.66 0.99
C LEU A 192 6.06 13.14 -0.26
N GLY A 193 7.28 13.64 -0.04
CA GLY A 193 8.19 14.06 -1.10
C GLY A 193 8.63 12.92 -2.02
N ALA A 194 9.12 13.28 -3.21
CA ALA A 194 9.55 12.32 -4.24
C ALA A 194 10.85 11.58 -3.89
N GLU A 195 11.68 12.16 -3.03
CA GLU A 195 12.96 11.56 -2.61
C GLU A 195 12.73 10.50 -1.52
N THR A 196 13.54 9.44 -1.55
CA THR A 196 13.43 8.32 -0.59
C THR A 196 14.32 8.47 0.64
N PHE A 197 15.10 9.56 0.73
CA PHE A 197 15.91 9.93 1.89
C PHE A 197 16.14 11.45 1.92
N SER A 198 16.61 11.96 3.05
CA SER A 198 16.91 13.39 3.24
C SER A 198 18.02 13.61 4.29
N THR A 199 18.15 14.82 4.80
CA THR A 199 18.99 15.13 5.97
C THR A 199 18.18 15.91 7.00
N ILE A 200 18.60 15.83 8.27
CA ILE A 200 17.97 16.57 9.36
C ILE A 200 17.98 18.09 9.06
N GLY A 201 19.09 18.63 8.55
CA GLY A 201 19.20 20.04 8.19
C GLY A 201 18.20 20.47 7.12
N LEU A 202 18.03 19.66 6.07
CA LEU A 202 17.05 19.95 5.03
C LEU A 202 15.63 19.88 5.60
N GLN A 203 15.30 18.85 6.37
CA GLN A 203 13.97 18.73 6.98
C GLN A 203 13.66 19.89 7.93
N LYS A 204 14.60 20.33 8.78
CA LYS A 204 14.43 21.54 9.61
C LYS A 204 14.07 22.78 8.77
N SER A 205 14.68 22.92 7.60
CA SER A 205 14.53 24.09 6.75
C SER A 205 13.29 24.08 5.84
N SER A 206 12.73 22.90 5.53
CA SER A 206 11.71 22.77 4.48
C SER A 206 10.49 21.92 4.86
N ASN A 207 10.54 21.12 5.92
CA ASN A 207 9.41 20.29 6.34
C ASN A 207 8.41 21.17 7.11
N TYR A 208 7.20 21.32 6.58
CA TYR A 208 6.19 22.21 7.14
C TYR A 208 5.90 21.89 8.62
N ALA A 209 5.92 20.61 8.99
CA ALA A 209 5.61 20.15 10.34
C ALA A 209 6.72 20.56 11.33
N LEU A 210 7.99 20.56 10.88
CA LEU A 210 9.12 21.01 11.71
C LEU A 210 9.21 22.53 11.84
N GLN A 211 8.48 23.28 11.00
CA GLN A 211 8.42 24.74 11.00
C GLN A 211 7.26 25.32 11.82
N ALA A 212 6.41 24.47 12.41
CA ALA A 212 5.30 24.92 13.23
C ALA A 212 5.77 25.79 14.42
N GLU A 213 5.14 26.95 14.61
CA GLU A 213 5.51 27.91 15.65
C GLU A 213 5.16 27.44 17.07
N SER A 214 4.22 26.51 17.19
CA SER A 214 3.75 25.95 18.47
C SER A 214 3.18 24.54 18.32
N LYS A 215 2.96 23.86 19.44
CA LYS A 215 2.31 22.54 19.46
C LYS A 215 0.89 22.59 18.88
N GLU A 216 0.15 23.66 19.14
CA GLU A 216 -1.22 23.84 18.65
C GLU A 216 -1.27 24.03 17.13
N THR A 217 -0.35 24.85 16.58
CA THR A 217 -0.25 25.05 15.13
C THR A 217 0.22 23.78 14.42
N PHE A 218 1.12 23.00 15.05
CA PHE A 218 1.51 21.68 14.58
C PHE A 218 0.31 20.73 14.52
N ILE A 219 -0.42 20.55 15.63
CA ILE A 219 -1.56 19.63 15.72
C ILE A 219 -2.57 19.97 14.62
N LYS A 220 -2.91 21.26 14.46
CA LYS A 220 -3.80 21.70 13.39
C LYS A 220 -3.27 21.31 12.01
N ALA A 221 -2.02 21.63 11.70
CA ALA A 221 -1.44 21.39 10.38
C ALA A 221 -1.35 19.90 10.00
N VAL A 222 -1.08 19.00 10.95
CA VAL A 222 -0.94 17.56 10.70
C VAL A 222 -2.26 16.78 10.76
N THR A 223 -3.32 17.39 11.29
CA THR A 223 -4.64 16.75 11.37
C THR A 223 -5.63 17.24 10.33
N GLU A 224 -5.46 18.44 9.79
CA GLU A 224 -6.30 18.98 8.73
C GLU A 224 -6.02 18.32 7.37
N GLY A 225 -7.08 17.94 6.66
CA GLY A 225 -7.00 17.38 5.31
C GLY A 225 -6.46 15.95 5.23
N LEU A 226 -6.56 15.17 6.32
CA LEU A 226 -6.29 13.74 6.30
C LEU A 226 -7.47 13.00 5.66
N ASN A 227 -7.18 12.14 4.70
CA ASN A 227 -8.16 11.21 4.16
C ASN A 227 -8.36 10.03 5.12
N THR A 228 -9.56 9.43 5.08
CA THR A 228 -9.85 8.19 5.81
C THR A 228 -8.79 7.13 5.47
N PRO A 229 -8.22 6.44 6.48
CA PRO A 229 -7.24 5.39 6.22
C PRO A 229 -7.92 4.21 5.50
N PRO A 230 -7.18 3.46 4.66
CA PRO A 230 -7.72 2.25 4.05
C PRO A 230 -8.25 1.26 5.10
N ALA A 231 -9.39 0.63 4.81
CA ALA A 231 -10.10 -0.23 5.77
C ALA A 231 -9.28 -1.43 6.26
N TYR A 232 -8.28 -1.86 5.48
CA TYR A 232 -7.39 -2.96 5.85
C TYR A 232 -6.27 -2.58 6.81
N PHE A 233 -6.03 -1.28 7.04
CA PHE A 233 -4.95 -0.82 7.92
C PHE A 233 -5.04 -1.41 9.34
N PRO A 234 -6.20 -1.33 10.01
CA PRO A 234 -6.43 -2.00 11.28
C PRO A 234 -6.18 -3.50 11.29
N ILE A 235 -6.37 -4.18 10.15
CA ILE A 235 -6.21 -5.63 9.98
C ILE A 235 -4.72 -5.97 9.94
N ASN A 236 -3.93 -5.34 9.08
CA ASN A 236 -2.49 -5.59 8.98
C ASN A 236 -1.75 -5.27 10.28
N ALA A 237 -2.08 -4.14 10.93
CA ALA A 237 -1.52 -3.83 12.24
C ALA A 237 -1.84 -4.92 13.27
N SER A 238 -3.04 -5.53 13.20
CA SER A 238 -3.40 -6.69 14.02
C SER A 238 -2.60 -7.93 13.65
N ILE A 239 -2.44 -8.23 12.36
CA ILE A 239 -1.63 -9.37 11.88
C ILE A 239 -0.18 -9.23 12.36
N ASN A 240 0.42 -8.04 12.21
CA ASN A 240 1.77 -7.76 12.69
C ASN A 240 1.88 -7.89 14.21
N LYS A 241 0.85 -7.51 14.97
CA LYS A 241 0.85 -7.64 16.44
C LYS A 241 0.64 -9.06 16.95
N GLU A 242 -0.21 -9.82 16.27
CA GLU A 242 -0.63 -11.17 16.69
C GLU A 242 0.25 -12.28 16.13
N GLY A 243 0.98 -12.00 15.05
CA GLY A 243 1.76 -12.97 14.31
C GLY A 243 0.94 -13.67 13.23
N TYR A 244 1.65 -14.37 12.35
CA TYR A 244 1.12 -14.88 11.09
C TYR A 244 1.78 -16.21 10.68
N SER A 245 1.19 -16.91 9.70
CA SER A 245 1.78 -18.12 9.13
C SER A 245 2.93 -17.78 8.19
N SER A 246 3.93 -18.65 8.06
CA SER A 246 5.08 -18.36 7.20
C SER A 246 4.70 -18.27 5.73
N LEU A 247 5.40 -17.41 4.97
CA LEU A 247 5.18 -17.27 3.53
C LEU A 247 5.33 -18.61 2.79
N ASP A 248 6.26 -19.47 3.18
CA ASP A 248 6.43 -20.81 2.60
C ASP A 248 5.19 -21.68 2.78
N SER A 249 4.55 -21.64 3.95
CA SER A 249 3.33 -22.42 4.23
C SER A 249 2.12 -21.92 3.43
N ILE A 250 2.11 -20.62 3.11
CA ILE A 250 1.09 -20.00 2.25
C ILE A 250 1.34 -20.44 0.81
N LEU A 251 2.58 -20.33 0.33
CA LEU A 251 2.97 -20.74 -1.02
C LEU A 251 2.68 -22.22 -1.29
N GLU A 252 2.93 -23.12 -0.33
CA GLU A 252 2.65 -24.55 -0.47
C GLU A 252 1.16 -24.83 -0.80
N LYS A 253 0.25 -24.05 -0.20
CA LYS A 253 -1.20 -24.18 -0.44
C LYS A 253 -1.64 -23.42 -1.70
N ALA A 254 -1.15 -22.20 -1.86
CA ALA A 254 -1.60 -21.26 -2.88
C ALA A 254 -1.10 -21.60 -4.29
N MET A 255 0.07 -22.24 -4.40
CA MET A 255 0.67 -22.66 -5.69
C MET A 255 0.03 -23.92 -6.28
N GLN A 256 -1.13 -24.35 -5.77
CA GLN A 256 -1.86 -25.47 -6.33
C GLN A 256 -2.41 -25.11 -7.72
N ALA A 257 -1.87 -25.75 -8.76
CA ALA A 257 -2.39 -25.65 -10.12
C ALA A 257 -3.70 -26.44 -10.24
N LEU A 258 -4.79 -25.74 -10.58
CA LEU A 258 -6.12 -26.31 -10.74
C LEU A 258 -6.39 -26.57 -12.23
N SER A 259 -6.84 -27.79 -12.56
CA SER A 259 -7.40 -28.03 -13.89
C SER A 259 -8.66 -27.19 -14.10
N ILE A 260 -9.11 -26.99 -15.33
CA ILE A 260 -10.38 -26.25 -15.59
C ILE A 260 -11.56 -26.89 -14.86
N LYS A 261 -11.57 -28.23 -14.74
CA LYS A 261 -12.59 -28.94 -13.97
C LYS A 261 -12.52 -28.58 -12.49
N ASP A 262 -11.35 -28.71 -11.87
CA ASP A 262 -11.17 -28.43 -10.43
C ASP A 262 -11.39 -26.95 -10.12
N PHE A 263 -10.99 -26.06 -11.03
CA PHE A 263 -11.22 -24.62 -10.93
C PHE A 263 -12.72 -24.32 -10.87
N LYS A 264 -13.53 -24.90 -11.78
CA LYS A 264 -15.00 -24.78 -11.76
C LYS A 264 -15.63 -25.39 -10.52
N GLU A 265 -15.11 -26.51 -10.02
CA GLU A 265 -15.55 -27.08 -8.75
C GLU A 265 -15.30 -26.11 -7.58
N ARG A 266 -14.17 -25.38 -7.59
CA ARG A 266 -13.91 -24.32 -6.59
C ARG A 266 -14.82 -23.11 -6.73
N LEU A 267 -15.31 -22.79 -7.92
CA LEU A 267 -16.27 -21.70 -8.10
C LEU A 267 -17.61 -21.95 -7.36
N ALA A 268 -17.95 -23.21 -7.06
CA ALA A 268 -19.17 -23.54 -6.33
C ALA A 268 -19.19 -22.98 -4.89
N ASP A 269 -18.01 -22.76 -4.28
CA ASP A 269 -17.88 -22.17 -2.95
C ASP A 269 -17.92 -20.62 -2.98
N ASN A 270 -18.23 -20.03 -4.15
CA ASN A 270 -18.24 -18.58 -4.40
C ASN A 270 -16.94 -17.87 -3.94
N PRO A 271 -15.75 -18.30 -4.39
CA PRO A 271 -14.50 -17.62 -4.10
C PRO A 271 -14.42 -16.27 -4.83
N ILE A 272 -13.47 -15.43 -4.43
CA ILE A 272 -13.00 -14.34 -5.28
C ILE A 272 -12.22 -14.96 -6.44
N ILE A 273 -12.63 -14.68 -7.68
CA ILE A 273 -11.80 -14.93 -8.85
C ILE A 273 -10.96 -13.68 -9.06
N LEU A 274 -9.67 -13.74 -8.71
CA LEU A 274 -8.76 -12.61 -8.89
C LEU A 274 -7.90 -12.83 -10.12
N ASP A 275 -8.07 -11.96 -11.11
CA ASP A 275 -7.27 -11.95 -12.33
C ASP A 275 -6.17 -10.90 -12.23
N THR A 276 -4.92 -11.36 -12.24
CA THR A 276 -3.72 -10.51 -12.03
C THR A 276 -3.03 -10.12 -13.33
N ARG A 277 -3.61 -10.50 -14.48
CA ARG A 277 -3.09 -10.14 -15.81
C ARG A 277 -3.12 -8.63 -16.04
N HIS A 278 -2.33 -8.18 -17.00
CA HIS A 278 -2.35 -6.78 -17.43
C HIS A 278 -3.78 -6.34 -17.84
N PRO A 279 -4.24 -5.12 -17.47
CA PRO A 279 -5.56 -4.62 -17.84
C PRO A 279 -5.92 -4.79 -19.32
N ASP A 280 -5.01 -4.41 -20.23
CA ASP A 280 -5.22 -4.56 -21.68
C ASP A 280 -5.48 -6.00 -22.14
N ARG A 281 -4.90 -6.99 -21.45
CA ARG A 281 -5.13 -8.42 -21.73
C ARG A 281 -6.43 -8.91 -21.10
N PHE A 282 -6.74 -8.40 -19.90
CA PHE A 282 -7.97 -8.73 -19.19
C PHE A 282 -9.20 -8.27 -19.98
N MET A 283 -9.21 -7.02 -20.46
CA MET A 283 -10.37 -6.45 -21.16
C MET A 283 -10.74 -7.20 -22.44
N GLN A 284 -9.75 -7.76 -23.15
CA GLN A 284 -9.96 -8.58 -24.35
C GLN A 284 -10.64 -9.93 -24.07
N GLY A 285 -10.66 -10.38 -22.82
CA GLY A 285 -11.27 -11.62 -22.42
C GLY A 285 -10.86 -12.05 -21.01
N PHE A 286 -11.84 -12.42 -20.19
CA PHE A 286 -11.62 -12.92 -18.84
C PHE A 286 -12.69 -13.92 -18.38
N VAL A 287 -12.42 -14.62 -17.28
CA VAL A 287 -13.36 -15.55 -16.65
C VAL A 287 -14.52 -14.74 -16.06
N PRO A 288 -15.80 -15.01 -16.40
CA PRO A 288 -16.93 -14.25 -15.88
C PRO A 288 -16.94 -14.14 -14.35
N GLY A 289 -17.18 -12.93 -13.83
CA GLY A 289 -17.14 -12.63 -12.40
C GLY A 289 -15.75 -12.39 -11.81
N ALA A 290 -14.68 -12.46 -12.62
CA ALA A 290 -13.34 -12.11 -12.17
C ALA A 290 -13.18 -10.61 -11.90
N ILE A 291 -12.45 -10.29 -10.83
CA ILE A 291 -11.96 -8.95 -10.54
C ILE A 291 -10.55 -8.83 -11.11
N ASN A 292 -10.28 -7.80 -11.91
CA ASN A 292 -8.91 -7.51 -12.33
C ASN A 292 -8.23 -6.62 -11.32
N ILE A 293 -7.05 -7.04 -10.85
CA ILE A 293 -6.07 -6.15 -10.20
C ILE A 293 -4.72 -6.53 -10.78
N GLY A 294 -4.24 -5.81 -11.78
CA GLY A 294 -3.01 -6.14 -12.49
C GLY A 294 -1.73 -5.91 -11.67
N LEU A 295 -0.69 -6.73 -11.89
CA LEU A 295 0.58 -6.61 -11.15
C LEU A 295 1.37 -5.32 -11.42
N ASN A 296 1.10 -4.64 -12.55
CA ASN A 296 1.89 -3.47 -13.00
C ASN A 296 1.47 -2.14 -12.34
N GLY A 297 0.48 -2.17 -11.45
CA GLY A 297 0.04 -0.99 -10.68
C GLY A 297 0.28 -1.14 -9.18
N ARG A 298 -0.55 -0.45 -8.39
CA ARG A 298 -0.56 -0.54 -6.91
C ARG A 298 -1.30 -1.79 -6.43
N PHE A 299 -0.86 -2.95 -6.95
CA PHE A 299 -1.56 -4.23 -6.81
C PHE A 299 -1.93 -4.56 -5.35
N ALA A 300 -0.93 -4.57 -4.47
CA ALA A 300 -1.11 -4.99 -3.08
C ALA A 300 -2.07 -4.05 -2.32
N GLU A 301 -1.94 -2.73 -2.49
CA GLU A 301 -2.83 -1.77 -1.86
C GLU A 301 -4.28 -1.90 -2.35
N TRP A 302 -4.50 -2.03 -3.66
CA TRP A 302 -5.84 -2.22 -4.19
C TRP A 302 -6.43 -3.56 -3.78
N ALA A 303 -5.64 -4.64 -3.76
CA ALA A 303 -6.09 -5.92 -3.26
C ALA A 303 -6.51 -5.81 -1.79
N GLY A 304 -5.68 -5.22 -0.93
CA GLY A 304 -6.00 -5.03 0.49
C GLY A 304 -7.23 -4.14 0.70
N SER A 305 -7.42 -3.12 -0.14
CA SER A 305 -8.55 -2.20 -0.03
C SER A 305 -9.87 -2.80 -0.54
N LEU A 306 -9.81 -3.64 -1.58
CA LEU A 306 -11.00 -4.09 -2.31
C LEU A 306 -11.44 -5.53 -1.98
N LEU A 307 -10.50 -6.38 -1.55
CA LEU A 307 -10.77 -7.81 -1.37
C LEU A 307 -11.03 -8.16 0.10
N PRO A 308 -12.02 -9.02 0.38
CA PRO A 308 -12.27 -9.51 1.73
C PRO A 308 -11.17 -10.49 2.17
N PHE A 309 -10.66 -10.30 3.39
CA PHE A 309 -9.55 -11.09 3.94
C PHE A 309 -9.90 -12.54 4.31
N THR A 310 -11.18 -12.83 4.52
CA THR A 310 -11.64 -14.15 4.96
C THR A 310 -12.14 -15.04 3.83
N GLN A 311 -12.47 -14.46 2.67
CA GLN A 311 -13.00 -15.21 1.54
C GLN A 311 -11.87 -15.92 0.78
N PRO A 312 -12.06 -17.15 0.31
CA PRO A 312 -11.08 -17.83 -0.53
C PRO A 312 -10.86 -17.07 -1.85
N ILE A 313 -9.60 -17.05 -2.32
CA ILE A 313 -9.21 -16.47 -3.61
C ILE A 313 -8.72 -17.60 -4.53
N VAL A 314 -9.24 -17.65 -5.75
CA VAL A 314 -8.65 -18.42 -6.86
C VAL A 314 -8.03 -17.47 -7.87
N LEU A 315 -6.82 -17.77 -8.31
CA LEU A 315 -6.05 -16.88 -9.18
C LEU A 315 -6.21 -17.25 -10.65
N VAL A 316 -6.31 -16.21 -11.49
CA VAL A 316 -6.03 -16.26 -12.91
C VAL A 316 -4.84 -15.33 -13.16
N THR A 317 -3.76 -15.85 -13.74
CA THR A 317 -2.52 -15.10 -13.90
C THR A 317 -1.99 -15.22 -15.33
N GLU A 318 -1.02 -14.38 -15.65
CA GLU A 318 -0.07 -14.74 -16.70
C GLU A 318 0.77 -15.92 -16.22
N VAL A 319 1.05 -16.87 -17.11
CA VAL A 319 1.82 -18.06 -16.76
C VAL A 319 3.22 -17.65 -16.33
N GLY A 320 3.64 -18.08 -15.13
CA GLY A 320 4.91 -17.70 -14.51
C GLY A 320 4.79 -16.60 -13.46
N SER A 321 3.66 -15.88 -13.40
CA SER A 321 3.41 -14.80 -12.44
C SER A 321 2.68 -15.26 -11.18
N GLU A 322 2.34 -16.56 -11.06
CA GLU A 322 1.55 -17.12 -9.95
C GLU A 322 2.18 -16.84 -8.59
N LYS A 323 3.48 -17.18 -8.47
CA LYS A 323 4.24 -17.02 -7.22
C LYS A 323 4.31 -15.54 -6.81
N GLU A 324 4.53 -14.66 -7.78
CA GLU A 324 4.60 -13.22 -7.53
C GLU A 324 3.26 -12.64 -7.06
N SER A 325 2.15 -13.04 -7.69
CA SER A 325 0.80 -12.65 -7.28
C SER A 325 0.53 -13.05 -5.83
N ILE A 326 0.87 -14.28 -5.45
CA ILE A 326 0.67 -14.78 -4.08
C ILE A 326 1.54 -14.00 -3.08
N ILE A 327 2.82 -13.80 -3.37
CA ILE A 327 3.73 -13.05 -2.49
C ILE A 327 3.18 -11.63 -2.26
N ARG A 328 2.78 -10.95 -3.33
CA ARG A 328 2.28 -9.57 -3.23
C ARG A 328 0.92 -9.47 -2.53
N LEU A 329 0.08 -10.50 -2.57
CA LEU A 329 -1.14 -10.59 -1.76
C LEU A 329 -0.81 -10.77 -0.27
N SER A 330 0.14 -11.65 0.05
CA SER A 330 0.60 -11.87 1.42
C SER A 330 1.28 -10.63 2.03
N ARG A 331 1.85 -9.72 1.22
CA ARG A 331 2.34 -8.42 1.70
C ARG A 331 1.24 -7.58 2.36
N VAL A 332 -0.03 -7.82 2.04
CA VAL A 332 -1.16 -7.14 2.70
C VAL A 332 -2.05 -8.12 3.46
N GLY A 333 -1.57 -9.32 3.78
CA GLY A 333 -2.28 -10.30 4.61
C GLY A 333 -3.40 -11.09 3.91
N LEU A 334 -3.48 -11.03 2.58
CA LEU A 334 -4.43 -11.81 1.79
C LEU A 334 -3.89 -13.23 1.51
N ASP A 335 -3.85 -14.04 2.56
CA ASP A 335 -3.20 -15.36 2.53
C ASP A 335 -4.12 -16.52 2.09
N ASN A 336 -5.43 -16.29 1.99
CA ASN A 336 -6.43 -17.34 1.70
C ASN A 336 -6.55 -17.67 0.20
N VAL A 337 -5.41 -17.83 -0.48
CA VAL A 337 -5.36 -18.27 -1.88
C VAL A 337 -5.44 -19.80 -1.92
N VAL A 338 -6.42 -20.34 -2.65
CA VAL A 338 -6.73 -21.79 -2.68
C VAL A 338 -6.34 -22.47 -4.00
N GLY A 339 -5.53 -21.80 -4.81
CA GLY A 339 -4.98 -22.30 -6.07
C GLY A 339 -5.07 -21.31 -7.21
N HIS A 340 -4.54 -21.69 -8.36
CA HIS A 340 -4.56 -20.90 -9.58
C HIS A 340 -5.00 -21.74 -10.78
N LEU A 341 -5.60 -21.11 -11.78
CA LEU A 341 -5.98 -21.79 -13.02
C LEU A 341 -4.73 -22.24 -13.79
N SER A 342 -4.59 -23.55 -13.99
CA SER A 342 -3.49 -24.12 -14.76
C SER A 342 -3.57 -23.68 -16.23
N GLY A 343 -2.51 -23.07 -16.73
CA GLY A 343 -2.46 -22.48 -18.08
C GLY A 343 -3.17 -21.13 -18.22
N GLY A 344 -3.62 -20.54 -17.12
CA GLY A 344 -4.23 -19.21 -17.09
C GLY A 344 -5.48 -19.08 -17.96
N PHE A 345 -5.81 -17.84 -18.33
CA PHE A 345 -7.00 -17.55 -19.13
C PHE A 345 -6.97 -18.19 -20.53
N GLU A 346 -5.80 -18.38 -21.14
CA GLU A 346 -5.72 -19.03 -22.47
C GLU A 346 -6.22 -20.48 -22.42
N ALA A 347 -5.93 -21.22 -21.34
CA ALA A 347 -6.46 -22.57 -21.17
C ALA A 347 -7.99 -22.58 -21.04
N TRP A 348 -8.55 -21.62 -20.30
CA TRP A 348 -10.00 -21.43 -20.18
C TRP A 348 -10.66 -21.16 -21.54
N GLN A 349 -10.10 -20.23 -22.31
CA GLN A 349 -10.59 -19.88 -23.63
C GLN A 349 -10.49 -21.05 -24.62
N ASN A 350 -9.35 -21.75 -24.64
CA ASN A 350 -9.12 -22.91 -25.52
C ASN A 350 -10.04 -24.10 -25.22
N ALA A 351 -10.54 -24.21 -23.99
CA ALA A 351 -11.53 -25.20 -23.62
C ALA A 351 -12.97 -24.84 -24.03
N GLY A 352 -13.16 -23.66 -24.64
CA GLY A 352 -14.47 -23.20 -25.10
C GLY A 352 -15.40 -22.79 -23.96
N GLU A 353 -14.85 -22.46 -22.79
CA GLU A 353 -15.63 -21.94 -21.66
C GLU A 353 -16.10 -20.50 -21.94
N THR A 354 -17.17 -20.09 -21.29
CA THR A 354 -17.72 -18.73 -21.42
C THR A 354 -16.70 -17.69 -20.97
N ILE A 355 -16.56 -16.62 -21.75
CA ILE A 355 -15.72 -15.47 -21.41
C ILE A 355 -16.58 -14.22 -21.28
N ASP A 356 -16.07 -13.23 -20.54
CA ASP A 356 -16.57 -11.87 -20.53
C ASP A 356 -15.48 -10.91 -21.08
N LEU A 357 -15.86 -9.70 -21.46
CA LEU A 357 -15.00 -8.68 -22.05
C LEU A 357 -15.38 -7.28 -21.56
N ILE A 358 -14.44 -6.34 -21.58
CA ILE A 358 -14.70 -4.92 -21.35
C ILE A 358 -14.39 -4.21 -22.66
N ILE A 359 -15.34 -3.40 -23.14
CA ILE A 359 -15.17 -2.66 -24.38
C ILE A 359 -14.34 -1.41 -24.07
N ASP A 360 -13.23 -1.24 -24.77
CA ASP A 360 -12.50 0.02 -24.77
C ASP A 360 -13.13 1.00 -25.76
N VAL A 361 -13.15 2.27 -25.37
CA VAL A 361 -13.53 3.39 -26.23
C VAL A 361 -12.51 4.52 -26.07
N GLU A 362 -12.23 5.19 -27.17
CA GLU A 362 -11.41 6.39 -27.14
C GLU A 362 -12.21 7.58 -26.59
N ALA A 363 -11.51 8.58 -26.06
CA ALA A 363 -12.15 9.80 -25.58
C ALA A 363 -12.96 10.53 -26.68
N ASP A 364 -12.58 10.37 -27.95
CA ASP A 364 -13.32 10.91 -29.08
C ASP A 364 -14.67 10.19 -29.29
N GLU A 365 -14.70 8.87 -29.13
CA GLU A 365 -15.94 8.09 -29.25
C GLU A 365 -16.92 8.47 -28.13
N LEU A 366 -16.45 8.61 -26.89
CA LEU A 366 -17.26 9.15 -25.79
C LEU A 366 -17.84 10.54 -26.14
N ALA A 367 -17.02 11.44 -26.68
CA ALA A 367 -17.50 12.77 -27.08
C ALA A 367 -18.56 12.74 -28.18
N MET A 368 -18.45 11.78 -29.11
CA MET A 368 -19.44 11.61 -30.18
C MET A 368 -20.76 11.05 -29.64
N ASP A 369 -20.73 10.16 -28.66
CA ASP A 369 -21.92 9.51 -28.11
C ASP A 369 -22.68 10.42 -27.13
N LEU A 370 -21.96 11.22 -26.34
CA LEU A 370 -22.51 12.10 -25.29
C LEU A 370 -23.73 12.94 -25.69
N PRO A 371 -23.76 13.63 -26.85
CA PRO A 371 -24.93 14.44 -27.25
C PRO A 371 -26.12 13.63 -27.80
N PHE A 372 -25.96 12.33 -28.08
CA PHE A 372 -26.98 11.52 -28.77
C PHE A 372 -27.51 10.34 -27.95
N ASP A 373 -26.90 10.03 -26.80
CA ASP A 373 -27.31 8.93 -25.93
C ASP A 373 -27.84 9.44 -24.59
N GLU A 374 -29.17 9.51 -24.46
CA GLU A 374 -29.86 9.94 -23.23
C GLU A 374 -29.65 8.97 -22.06
N ASN A 375 -29.13 7.76 -22.29
CA ASN A 375 -28.83 6.77 -21.25
C ASN A 375 -27.34 6.70 -20.90
N LEU A 376 -26.50 7.58 -21.47
CA LEU A 376 -25.08 7.58 -21.21
C LEU A 376 -24.78 8.13 -19.80
N VAL A 377 -23.98 7.38 -19.04
CA VAL A 377 -23.51 7.80 -17.71
C VAL A 377 -21.99 7.77 -17.67
N ILE A 378 -21.36 8.93 -17.41
CA ILE A 378 -19.92 9.02 -17.19
C ILE A 378 -19.63 8.76 -15.71
N VAL A 379 -18.81 7.76 -15.41
CA VAL A 379 -18.40 7.40 -14.05
C VAL A 379 -16.92 7.67 -13.86
N ASP A 380 -16.60 8.60 -12.98
CA ASP A 380 -15.24 8.90 -12.56
C ASP A 380 -14.90 8.14 -11.28
N VAL A 381 -13.96 7.19 -11.37
CA VAL A 381 -13.55 6.35 -10.23
C VAL A 381 -12.30 6.83 -9.51
N ARG A 382 -11.89 8.08 -9.76
CA ARG A 382 -10.80 8.74 -9.01
C ARG A 382 -11.26 9.09 -7.59
N ARG A 383 -10.30 9.40 -6.71
CA ARG A 383 -10.58 9.87 -5.35
C ARG A 383 -11.34 11.19 -5.40
N GLU A 384 -12.13 11.46 -4.37
CA GLU A 384 -12.96 12.68 -4.26
C GLU A 384 -12.15 13.96 -4.46
N THR A 385 -10.92 14.03 -3.95
CA THR A 385 -10.03 15.19 -4.13
C THR A 385 -9.53 15.36 -5.56
N GLU A 386 -9.28 14.26 -6.29
CA GLU A 386 -8.90 14.29 -7.71
C GLU A 386 -10.07 14.76 -8.58
N TYR A 387 -11.28 14.29 -8.25
CA TYR A 387 -12.53 14.68 -8.91
C TYR A 387 -12.85 16.16 -8.64
N ALA A 388 -12.81 16.58 -7.38
CA ALA A 388 -13.10 17.95 -6.99
C ALA A 388 -12.15 18.98 -7.61
N ASN A 389 -10.88 18.61 -7.79
CA ASN A 389 -9.89 19.47 -8.44
C ASN A 389 -10.26 19.80 -9.89
N GLU A 390 -10.76 18.80 -10.64
CA GLU A 390 -11.29 18.95 -12.00
C GLU A 390 -11.90 17.63 -12.51
N HIS A 391 -13.11 17.65 -13.06
CA HIS A 391 -13.79 16.48 -13.65
C HIS A 391 -14.63 16.88 -14.88
N VAL A 392 -15.07 15.89 -15.66
CA VAL A 392 -15.98 16.11 -16.80
C VAL A 392 -17.35 16.48 -16.25
N LYS A 393 -17.95 17.54 -16.80
CA LYS A 393 -19.29 17.99 -16.42
C LYS A 393 -20.30 16.84 -16.50
N GLU A 394 -21.20 16.77 -15.51
CA GLU A 394 -22.23 15.72 -15.37
C GLU A 394 -21.70 14.30 -15.12
N ALA A 395 -20.39 14.09 -15.01
CA ALA A 395 -19.85 12.83 -14.52
C ALA A 395 -20.28 12.60 -13.06
N ILE A 396 -20.52 11.34 -12.70
CA ILE A 396 -20.73 10.95 -11.31
C ILE A 396 -19.42 10.43 -10.72
N ASN A 397 -19.06 10.89 -9.52
CA ASN A 397 -17.91 10.34 -8.81
C ASN A 397 -18.33 9.11 -7.99
N ILE A 398 -17.76 7.95 -8.32
CA ILE A 398 -17.85 6.75 -7.50
C ILE A 398 -16.42 6.26 -7.28
N PRO A 399 -15.71 6.74 -6.25
CA PRO A 399 -14.33 6.33 -5.97
C PRO A 399 -14.18 4.81 -5.92
N LEU A 400 -13.08 4.29 -6.49
CA LEU A 400 -12.87 2.85 -6.62
C LEU A 400 -12.97 2.09 -5.28
N ASP A 401 -12.51 2.69 -4.19
CA ASP A 401 -12.57 2.13 -2.83
C ASP A 401 -13.99 2.06 -2.26
N GLN A 402 -14.96 2.79 -2.83
CA GLN A 402 -16.38 2.72 -2.45
C GLN A 402 -17.14 1.61 -3.20
N LEU A 403 -16.61 1.11 -4.33
CA LEU A 403 -17.24 0.06 -5.14
C LEU A 403 -17.29 -1.31 -4.44
N THR A 404 -16.70 -1.45 -3.26
CA THR A 404 -16.88 -2.63 -2.40
C THR A 404 -18.27 -2.69 -1.76
N ASP A 405 -18.95 -1.55 -1.59
CA ASP A 405 -20.33 -1.49 -1.13
C ASP A 405 -21.28 -1.51 -2.33
N PRO A 406 -22.12 -2.54 -2.51
CA PRO A 406 -23.12 -2.57 -3.56
C PRO A 406 -24.06 -1.35 -3.57
N GLY A 407 -24.27 -0.70 -2.42
CA GLY A 407 -25.07 0.52 -2.32
C GLY A 407 -24.50 1.70 -3.12
N SER A 408 -23.18 1.76 -3.32
CA SER A 408 -22.54 2.81 -4.12
C SER A 408 -22.96 2.76 -5.61
N MET A 409 -23.37 1.59 -6.09
CA MET A 409 -23.79 1.34 -7.47
C MET A 409 -25.31 1.39 -7.65
N ALA A 410 -26.09 1.75 -6.63
CA ALA A 410 -27.55 1.68 -6.65
C ALA A 410 -28.21 2.59 -7.72
N ASN A 411 -27.49 3.61 -8.19
CA ASN A 411 -27.94 4.52 -9.25
C ASN A 411 -27.52 4.06 -10.66
N LEU A 412 -26.81 2.93 -10.77
CA LEU A 412 -26.46 2.30 -12.05
C LEU A 412 -27.48 1.20 -12.35
N ASP A 413 -27.97 1.17 -13.59
CA ASP A 413 -29.00 0.23 -14.04
C ASP A 413 -28.61 -0.33 -15.41
N ASP A 414 -29.20 -1.46 -15.80
CA ASP A 414 -28.84 -2.23 -17.00
C ASP A 414 -29.12 -1.48 -18.32
N HIS A 415 -30.01 -0.49 -18.28
CA HIS A 415 -30.33 0.35 -19.44
C HIS A 415 -29.31 1.47 -19.67
N HIS A 416 -28.46 1.80 -18.69
CA HIS A 416 -27.42 2.82 -18.84
C HIS A 416 -26.29 2.32 -19.75
N ASN A 417 -25.75 3.22 -20.58
CA ASN A 417 -24.47 3.03 -21.26
C ASN A 417 -23.36 3.66 -20.41
N ILE A 418 -22.65 2.85 -19.63
CA ILE A 418 -21.72 3.36 -18.62
C ILE A 418 -20.33 3.54 -19.23
N TYR A 419 -19.78 4.76 -19.17
CA TYR A 419 -18.42 5.10 -19.59
C TYR A 419 -17.60 5.38 -18.35
N ILE A 420 -16.69 4.46 -18.02
CA ILE A 420 -15.88 4.54 -16.80
C ILE A 420 -14.50 5.07 -17.15
N HIS A 421 -14.02 6.04 -16.38
CA HIS A 421 -12.66 6.53 -16.49
C HIS A 421 -12.02 6.75 -15.13
N CYS A 422 -10.69 6.81 -15.12
CA CYS A 422 -9.92 7.26 -13.97
C CYS A 422 -8.89 8.31 -14.43
N ALA A 423 -7.70 8.36 -13.81
CA ALA A 423 -6.61 9.22 -14.30
C ALA A 423 -6.08 8.73 -15.66
N SER A 424 -5.64 7.46 -15.74
CA SER A 424 -4.87 6.92 -16.87
C SER A 424 -5.28 5.52 -17.34
N GLY A 425 -6.31 4.91 -16.74
CA GLY A 425 -6.90 3.62 -17.16
C GLY A 425 -6.80 2.47 -16.16
N TYR A 426 -5.79 2.45 -15.27
CA TYR A 426 -5.60 1.30 -14.37
C TYR A 426 -6.79 1.08 -13.41
N ARG A 427 -7.28 2.12 -12.74
CA ARG A 427 -8.39 2.02 -11.77
C ARG A 427 -9.75 1.75 -12.42
N SER A 428 -9.96 2.26 -13.64
CA SER A 428 -11.24 2.09 -14.34
C SER A 428 -11.47 0.65 -14.79
N VAL A 429 -10.41 -0.11 -15.12
CA VAL A 429 -10.55 -1.54 -15.41
C VAL A 429 -10.89 -2.35 -14.16
N ILE A 430 -10.29 -2.03 -13.00
CA ILE A 430 -10.66 -2.65 -11.72
C ILE A 430 -12.14 -2.37 -11.43
N ALA A 431 -12.56 -1.10 -11.51
CA ALA A 431 -13.94 -0.68 -11.30
C ALA A 431 -14.92 -1.39 -12.24
N ALA A 432 -14.61 -1.43 -13.54
CA ALA A 432 -15.42 -2.14 -14.52
C ALA A 432 -15.58 -3.62 -14.16
N SER A 433 -14.51 -4.30 -13.74
CA SER A 433 -14.59 -5.71 -13.31
C SER A 433 -15.44 -5.92 -12.06
N LEU A 434 -15.41 -4.98 -11.10
CA LEU A 434 -16.26 -5.00 -9.91
C LEU A 434 -17.74 -4.80 -10.26
N ILE A 435 -18.03 -3.84 -11.13
CA ILE A 435 -19.40 -3.52 -11.56
C ILE A 435 -19.98 -4.68 -12.40
N LYS A 436 -19.20 -5.27 -13.33
CA LYS A 436 -19.62 -6.48 -14.06
C LYS A 436 -19.90 -7.65 -13.14
N ARG A 437 -19.11 -7.81 -12.07
CA ARG A 437 -19.36 -8.85 -11.07
C ARG A 437 -20.70 -8.67 -10.33
N GLN A 438 -21.22 -7.45 -10.23
CA GLN A 438 -22.55 -7.17 -9.68
C GLN A 438 -23.69 -7.35 -10.70
N GLY A 439 -23.38 -7.76 -11.94
CA GLY A 439 -24.37 -8.04 -12.98
C GLY A 439 -24.67 -6.88 -13.93
N ILE A 440 -23.97 -5.75 -13.80
CA ILE A 440 -24.12 -4.61 -14.71
C ILE A 440 -23.11 -4.78 -15.84
N HIS A 441 -23.59 -5.06 -17.06
CA HIS A 441 -22.70 -5.50 -18.15
C HIS A 441 -22.43 -4.45 -19.24
N ASN A 442 -23.25 -3.40 -19.35
CA ASN A 442 -23.14 -2.38 -20.40
C ASN A 442 -22.11 -1.29 -20.07
N ILE A 443 -20.85 -1.72 -19.99
CA ILE A 443 -19.72 -0.89 -19.56
C ILE A 443 -18.71 -0.72 -20.68
N ARG A 444 -18.24 0.51 -20.83
CA ARG A 444 -17.11 0.90 -21.67
C ARG A 444 -16.03 1.55 -20.80
N ASN A 445 -14.78 1.15 -20.99
CA ASN A 445 -13.63 1.79 -20.37
C ASN A 445 -13.10 2.88 -21.31
N VAL A 446 -12.93 4.10 -20.79
CA VAL A 446 -12.36 5.21 -21.56
C VAL A 446 -10.84 5.13 -21.51
N VAL A 447 -10.21 4.81 -22.63
CA VAL A 447 -8.76 4.64 -22.74
C VAL A 447 -8.05 5.97 -22.45
N GLY A 448 -6.96 5.90 -21.68
CA GLY A 448 -6.18 7.07 -21.25
C GLY A 448 -6.88 7.96 -20.21
N GLY A 449 -8.10 7.61 -19.79
CA GLY A 449 -8.80 8.28 -18.70
C GLY A 449 -9.03 9.77 -18.90
N ILE A 450 -9.02 10.54 -17.81
CA ILE A 450 -9.25 11.98 -17.86
C ILE A 450 -8.12 12.73 -18.59
N GLU A 451 -6.91 12.17 -18.64
CA GLU A 451 -5.80 12.77 -19.39
C GLU A 451 -6.10 12.80 -20.90
N ALA A 452 -6.63 11.70 -21.45
CA ALA A 452 -7.08 11.65 -22.84
C ALA A 452 -8.28 12.57 -23.09
N ILE A 453 -9.25 12.60 -22.17
CA ILE A 453 -10.43 13.47 -22.26
C ILE A 453 -10.03 14.95 -22.29
N LYS A 454 -9.08 15.38 -21.43
CA LYS A 454 -8.53 16.74 -21.43
C LYS A 454 -7.76 17.10 -22.69
N GLY A 455 -7.30 16.10 -23.45
CA GLY A 455 -6.72 16.27 -24.78
C GLY A 455 -7.72 16.78 -25.83
N LEU A 456 -9.02 16.77 -25.51
CA LEU A 456 -10.13 17.19 -26.38
C LEU A 456 -10.96 18.33 -25.74
N PRO A 457 -10.35 19.48 -25.41
CA PRO A 457 -11.01 20.54 -24.64
C PRO A 457 -12.20 21.19 -25.36
N ASP A 458 -12.26 21.11 -26.69
CA ASP A 458 -13.38 21.63 -27.49
C ASP A 458 -14.59 20.68 -27.51
N LYS A 459 -14.46 19.47 -26.96
CA LYS A 459 -15.50 18.42 -26.98
C LYS A 459 -16.12 18.14 -25.61
N PHE A 460 -15.48 18.59 -24.53
CA PHE A 460 -15.91 18.34 -23.16
C PHE A 460 -15.96 19.62 -22.34
N GLU A 461 -16.98 19.75 -21.50
CA GLU A 461 -17.01 20.76 -20.44
C GLU A 461 -16.45 20.17 -19.15
N PHE A 462 -15.75 20.98 -18.35
CA PHE A 462 -15.14 20.55 -17.09
C PHE A 462 -15.60 21.42 -15.92
N GLU A 463 -15.73 20.81 -14.75
CA GLU A 463 -16.16 21.46 -13.51
C GLU A 463 -15.15 21.25 -12.36
N LYS A 464 -15.22 22.13 -11.36
CA LYS A 464 -14.41 22.08 -10.14
C LYS A 464 -15.30 22.25 -8.91
N GLU A 465 -15.11 21.42 -7.90
CA GLU A 465 -15.86 21.49 -6.65
C GLU A 465 -14.99 22.08 -5.53
N ALA A 466 -14.99 23.41 -5.45
CA ALA A 466 -14.21 24.12 -4.43
C ALA A 466 -14.59 23.77 -2.98
N ALA A 467 -15.76 23.16 -2.74
CA ALA A 467 -16.22 22.78 -1.41
C ALA A 467 -15.48 21.56 -0.82
N VAL A 468 -14.93 20.68 -1.66
CA VAL A 468 -14.21 19.46 -1.26
C VAL A 468 -12.69 19.68 -1.19
N LEU A 469 -12.20 20.78 -1.75
CA LEU A 469 -10.78 21.16 -1.78
C LEU A 469 -10.33 22.04 -0.61
N ASN A 470 -11.28 22.51 0.21
CA ASN A 470 -11.05 23.29 1.43
C ASN A 470 -11.29 22.42 2.66
#